data_AF-A0ABD2XMU2-F1
#
_entry.id   AF-A0ABD2XMU2-F1
#
_cell.length_a   1.000
_cell.length_b   1.000
_cell.length_c   1.000
_cell.angle_alpha   90.00
_cell.angle_beta   90.00
_cell.angle_gamma   90.00
#
_symmetry.space_group_name_H-M   'P 1'
#
loop_
_entity.id
_entity.type
_entity.pdbx_description
1 polymer ?
#
loop_
_entity_poly.entity_id
_entity_poly.type
_entity_poly.pdbx_seq_one_letter_code
_entity_poly.pdbx_strand_id
1 'polypeptide(L)'
;MYIIPMQHERFLKVLEVIKEKKRKQAETDRKRAEVRARLEEASKAKKAKKGFMTPDRKKKLRLLLRKKAAEELKKEQERKAAERRRIIEERCGKPKDIDNANEEQLKRVLRDYHDRITKLEDKKFDIEYIVKKKDYEICKQYHERVYICEGQKWDLEREVRKRDYEISELNSQVNDLRGKFMKPTLKKVSKYENKFAKLQKKAAEFNFRNQLKQVKKKEFTLEEEDKEPKKSEKAEWQTKK
;
A
#
# COMPACT_ATOMS: atom_id res chain seq x y z
N MET A 1 10.41 16.43 88.28
CA MET A 1 11.32 16.89 87.20
C MET A 1 11.48 15.83 86.10
N TYR A 2 10.37 15.30 85.54
CA TYR A 2 10.38 14.12 84.63
C TYR A 2 9.55 14.29 83.33
N ILE A 3 9.22 15.52 82.92
CA ILE A 3 8.39 15.77 81.71
C ILE A 3 9.25 16.10 80.47
N ILE A 4 10.50 16.52 80.67
CA ILE A 4 11.42 16.97 79.61
C ILE A 4 12.06 15.81 78.80
N PRO A 5 12.49 14.68 79.40
CA PRO A 5 13.14 13.60 78.64
C PRO A 5 12.21 12.93 77.62
N MET A 6 10.93 12.82 77.95
CA MET A 6 9.91 12.14 77.13
C MET A 6 9.57 12.93 75.85
N GLN A 7 9.70 14.26 75.87
CA GLN A 7 9.55 15.08 74.66
C GLN A 7 10.79 15.01 73.76
N HIS A 8 11.99 14.90 74.35
CA HIS A 8 13.24 14.79 73.61
C HIS A 8 13.34 13.46 72.84
N GLU A 9 12.97 12.33 73.44
CA GLU A 9 12.94 11.03 72.74
C GLU A 9 11.92 11.00 71.60
N ARG A 10 10.75 11.62 71.78
CA ARG A 10 9.75 11.77 70.72
C ARG A 10 10.27 12.62 69.56
N PHE A 11 10.99 13.71 69.86
CA PHE A 11 11.60 14.56 68.85
C PHE A 11 12.71 13.85 68.07
N LEU A 12 13.55 13.05 68.75
CA LEU A 12 14.58 12.23 68.11
C LEU A 12 13.98 11.18 67.18
N LYS A 13 12.92 10.46 67.59
CA LYS A 13 12.20 9.52 66.70
C LYS A 13 11.61 10.21 65.48
N VAL A 14 11.06 11.41 65.63
CA VAL A 14 10.55 12.21 64.49
C VAL A 14 11.67 12.64 63.55
N LEU A 15 12.82 13.08 64.08
CA LEU A 15 13.99 13.43 63.28
C LEU A 15 14.56 12.23 62.50
N GLU A 16 14.57 11.05 63.11
CA GLU A 16 15.04 9.82 62.47
C GLU A 16 14.11 9.40 61.33
N VAL A 17 12.78 9.45 61.53
CA VAL A 17 11.77 9.24 60.48
C VAL A 17 11.91 10.26 59.33
N ILE A 18 12.21 11.53 59.65
CA ILE A 18 12.46 12.56 58.64
C ILE A 18 13.75 12.30 57.86
N LYS A 19 14.83 11.90 58.53
CA LYS A 19 16.10 11.54 57.90
C LYS A 19 15.94 10.32 56.99
N GLU A 20 15.18 9.31 57.43
CA GLU A 20 14.93 8.10 56.64
C GLU A 20 14.07 8.39 55.41
N LYS A 21 13.03 9.23 55.53
CA LYS A 21 12.25 9.74 54.38
C LYS A 21 13.11 10.52 53.39
N LYS A 22 14.03 11.38 53.87
CA LYS A 22 14.97 12.11 53.01
C LYS A 22 15.94 11.18 52.29
N ARG A 23 16.44 10.13 52.95
CA ARG A 23 17.28 9.11 52.32
C ARG A 23 16.53 8.33 51.23
N LYS A 24 15.30 7.88 51.52
CA LYS A 24 14.43 7.20 50.54
C LYS A 24 14.09 8.10 49.34
N GLN A 25 13.83 9.38 49.59
CA GLN A 25 13.57 10.38 48.54
C GLN A 25 14.80 10.61 47.66
N ALA A 26 15.98 10.80 48.25
CA ALA A 26 17.23 11.01 47.52
C ALA A 26 17.63 9.79 46.67
N GLU A 27 17.44 8.58 47.19
CA GLU A 27 17.69 7.35 46.43
C GLU A 27 16.73 7.22 45.24
N THR A 28 15.47 7.57 45.44
CA THR A 28 14.45 7.58 44.38
C THR A 28 14.78 8.61 43.30
N ASP A 29 15.22 9.81 43.67
CA ASP A 29 15.58 10.86 42.71
C ASP A 29 16.87 10.54 41.94
N ARG A 30 17.85 9.86 42.56
CA ARG A 30 19.02 9.33 41.87
C ARG A 30 18.64 8.30 40.80
N LYS A 31 17.76 7.34 41.15
CA LYS A 31 17.25 6.34 40.20
C LYS A 31 16.47 6.98 39.04
N ARG A 32 15.69 8.05 39.29
CA ARG A 32 14.97 8.80 38.24
C ARG A 32 15.91 9.52 37.26
N ALA A 33 17.01 10.10 37.75
CA ALA A 33 17.98 10.80 36.93
C ALA A 33 18.71 9.84 35.96
N GLU A 34 19.09 8.66 36.44
CA GLU A 34 19.77 7.64 35.65
C GLU A 34 18.90 7.12 34.49
N VAL A 35 17.63 6.83 34.74
CA VAL A 35 16.67 6.39 33.70
C VAL A 35 16.51 7.45 32.60
N ARG A 36 16.49 8.74 32.98
CA ARG A 36 16.37 9.85 32.03
C ARG A 36 17.59 9.96 31.12
N ALA A 37 18.79 9.81 31.68
CA ALA A 37 20.04 9.83 30.90
C ALA A 37 20.08 8.70 29.87
N ARG A 38 19.70 7.48 30.27
CA ARG A 38 19.66 6.30 29.39
C ARG A 38 18.67 6.45 28.23
N LEU A 39 17.50 7.06 28.48
CA LEU A 39 16.50 7.33 27.43
C LEU A 39 16.98 8.37 26.42
N GLU A 40 17.72 9.39 26.86
CA GLU A 40 18.27 10.42 25.99
C GLU A 40 19.35 9.84 25.07
N GLU A 41 20.23 8.99 25.59
CA GLU A 41 21.30 8.32 24.86
C GLU A 41 20.75 7.37 23.77
N ALA A 42 19.73 6.56 24.11
CA ALA A 42 19.05 5.67 23.15
C ALA A 42 18.36 6.43 22.00
N SER A 43 17.95 7.69 22.22
CA SER A 43 17.30 8.52 21.20
C SER A 43 18.29 9.09 20.17
N LYS A 44 19.55 9.29 20.56
CA LYS A 44 20.62 9.84 19.69
C LYS A 44 21.08 8.82 18.64
N ALA A 45 21.07 7.52 18.97
CA ALA A 45 21.53 6.44 18.10
C ALA A 45 20.66 6.17 16.84
N LYS A 46 19.39 6.59 16.81
CA LYS A 46 18.47 6.30 15.68
C LYS A 46 18.59 7.24 14.48
N LYS A 47 19.29 8.37 14.59
CA LYS A 47 19.36 9.40 13.53
C LYS A 47 20.50 9.21 12.52
N ALA A 48 21.40 8.24 12.75
CA ALA A 48 22.69 8.19 12.04
C ALA A 48 22.73 7.36 10.73
N LYS A 49 21.65 6.70 10.30
CA LYS A 49 21.68 5.89 9.05
C LYS A 49 21.26 6.73 7.83
N LYS A 50 22.18 7.60 7.38
CA LYS A 50 22.10 8.36 6.11
C LYS A 50 22.36 7.40 4.94
N GLY A 51 21.33 6.68 4.53
CA GLY A 51 21.43 5.61 3.52
C GLY A 51 21.68 6.11 2.09
N PHE A 52 22.75 5.58 1.48
CA PHE A 52 23.11 5.29 0.07
C PHE A 52 22.49 6.03 -1.15
N MET A 53 21.47 6.88 -1.06
CA MET A 53 20.99 7.69 -2.20
C MET A 53 20.28 8.95 -1.71
N THR A 54 20.35 10.03 -2.51
CA THR A 54 19.49 11.20 -2.31
C THR A 54 18.01 10.80 -2.42
N PRO A 55 17.12 11.36 -1.58
CA PRO A 55 15.69 11.02 -1.60
C PRO A 55 15.03 11.17 -2.97
N ASP A 56 15.44 12.17 -3.76
CA ASP A 56 14.94 12.43 -5.11
C ASP A 56 15.37 11.38 -6.12
N ARG A 57 16.63 10.94 -6.08
CA ARG A 57 17.11 9.83 -6.93
C ARG A 57 16.35 8.55 -6.63
N LYS A 58 16.08 8.25 -5.35
CA LYS A 58 15.28 7.10 -4.93
C LYS A 58 13.82 7.20 -5.42
N LYS A 59 13.23 8.40 -5.43
CA LYS A 59 11.89 8.63 -5.97
C LYS A 59 11.85 8.44 -7.48
N LYS A 60 12.80 9.00 -8.22
CA LYS A 60 12.92 8.85 -9.68
C LYS A 60 13.12 7.39 -10.09
N LEU A 61 13.99 6.66 -9.38
CA LEU A 61 14.24 5.24 -9.64
C LEU A 61 12.97 4.39 -9.46
N ARG A 62 12.22 4.60 -8.37
CA ARG A 62 10.95 3.87 -8.16
C ARG A 62 9.92 4.15 -9.25
N LEU A 63 9.86 5.39 -9.75
CA LEU A 63 8.96 5.75 -10.84
C LEU A 63 9.34 5.01 -12.14
N LEU A 64 10.64 5.00 -12.48
CA LEU A 64 11.15 4.30 -13.67
C LEU A 64 10.90 2.79 -13.59
N LEU A 65 11.14 2.18 -12.42
CA LEU A 65 10.88 0.75 -12.22
C LEU A 65 9.39 0.39 -12.39
N ARG A 66 8.48 1.20 -11.86
CA ARG A 66 7.03 1.00 -12.05
C ARG A 66 6.61 1.21 -13.49
N LYS A 67 7.16 2.22 -14.17
CA LYS A 67 6.86 2.48 -15.58
C LYS A 67 7.33 1.32 -16.47
N LYS A 68 8.56 0.83 -16.25
CA LYS A 68 9.09 -0.35 -16.95
C LYS A 68 8.26 -1.60 -16.65
N ALA A 69 7.88 -1.82 -15.39
CA ALA A 69 7.02 -2.96 -15.03
C ALA A 69 5.64 -2.90 -15.71
N ALA A 70 5.03 -1.70 -15.80
CA ALA A 70 3.76 -1.52 -16.48
C ALA A 70 3.88 -1.71 -18.01
N GLU A 71 4.97 -1.24 -18.60
CA GLU A 71 5.26 -1.42 -20.02
C GLU A 71 5.48 -2.89 -20.38
N GLU A 72 6.30 -3.61 -19.60
CA GLU A 72 6.52 -5.05 -19.78
C GLU A 72 5.21 -5.84 -19.60
N LEU A 73 4.36 -5.48 -18.64
CA LEU A 73 3.05 -6.11 -18.46
C LEU A 73 2.14 -5.89 -19.68
N LYS A 74 2.13 -4.67 -20.24
CA LYS A 74 1.34 -4.35 -21.43
C LYS A 74 1.85 -5.12 -22.65
N LYS A 75 3.17 -5.18 -22.84
CA LYS A 75 3.81 -5.94 -23.92
C LYS A 75 3.51 -7.44 -23.82
N GLU A 76 3.51 -8.00 -22.61
CA GLU A 76 3.14 -9.39 -22.37
C GLU A 76 1.65 -9.65 -22.69
N GLN A 77 0.77 -8.73 -22.32
CA GLN A 77 -0.66 -8.82 -22.65
C GLN A 77 -0.89 -8.74 -24.16
N GLU A 78 -0.21 -7.84 -24.86
CA GLU A 78 -0.26 -7.73 -26.33
C GLU A 78 0.27 -9.00 -27.00
N ARG A 79 1.38 -9.56 -26.50
CA ARG A 79 1.92 -10.84 -27.00
C ARG A 79 0.92 -11.98 -26.82
N LYS A 80 0.29 -12.10 -25.64
CA LYS A 80 -0.74 -13.11 -25.38
C LYS A 80 -1.99 -12.90 -26.24
N ALA A 81 -2.39 -11.65 -26.48
CA ALA A 81 -3.53 -11.33 -27.33
C ALA A 81 -3.23 -11.64 -28.80
N ALA A 82 -2.01 -11.34 -29.28
CA ALA A 82 -1.54 -11.68 -30.62
C ALA A 82 -1.47 -13.20 -30.81
N GLU A 83 -0.91 -13.93 -29.85
CA GLU A 83 -0.87 -15.39 -29.90
C GLU A 83 -2.28 -15.98 -29.86
N ARG A 84 -3.18 -15.43 -29.03
CA ARG A 84 -4.60 -15.81 -29.04
C ARG A 84 -5.24 -15.60 -30.41
N ARG A 85 -4.94 -14.49 -31.09
CA ARG A 85 -5.44 -14.24 -32.46
C ARG A 85 -4.89 -15.26 -33.45
N ARG A 86 -3.58 -15.53 -33.41
CA ARG A 86 -2.92 -16.54 -34.27
C ARG A 86 -3.56 -17.91 -34.11
N ILE A 87 -3.77 -18.35 -32.86
CA ILE A 87 -4.39 -19.64 -32.55
C ILE A 87 -5.85 -19.69 -33.00
N ILE A 88 -6.61 -18.59 -32.89
CA ILE A 88 -7.98 -18.53 -33.39
C ILE A 88 -7.99 -18.66 -34.91
N GLU A 89 -7.13 -17.94 -35.62
CA GLU A 89 -7.04 -18.01 -37.08
C GLU A 89 -6.65 -19.42 -37.55
N GLU A 90 -5.63 -20.01 -36.92
CA GLU A 90 -5.19 -21.39 -37.20
C GLU A 90 -6.32 -22.40 -36.94
N ARG A 91 -7.06 -22.25 -35.83
CA ARG A 91 -8.15 -23.16 -35.48
C ARG A 91 -9.37 -22.97 -36.37
N CYS A 92 -9.84 -21.74 -36.57
CA CYS A 92 -11.05 -21.46 -37.34
C CYS A 92 -10.86 -21.76 -38.82
N GLY A 93 -9.65 -21.55 -39.36
CA GLY A 93 -9.34 -21.76 -40.76
C GLY A 93 -10.09 -20.78 -41.66
N LYS A 94 -10.04 -21.03 -42.98
CA LYS A 94 -10.80 -20.27 -43.96
C LYS A 94 -12.25 -20.78 -44.03
N PRO A 95 -13.25 -19.89 -44.22
CA PRO A 95 -14.62 -20.31 -44.50
C PRO A 95 -14.66 -21.26 -45.71
N LYS A 96 -15.48 -22.32 -45.64
CA LYS A 96 -15.71 -23.20 -46.80
C LYS A 96 -16.56 -22.45 -47.84
N ASP A 97 -16.25 -22.65 -49.12
CA ASP A 97 -17.02 -22.08 -50.22
C ASP A 97 -18.37 -22.81 -50.33
N ILE A 98 -19.45 -22.08 -50.09
CA ILE A 98 -20.83 -22.57 -50.11
C ILE A 98 -21.58 -22.08 -51.36
N ASP A 99 -21.08 -21.06 -52.05
CA ASP A 99 -21.80 -20.38 -53.12
C ASP A 99 -21.66 -21.11 -54.46
N ASN A 100 -20.55 -21.83 -54.65
CA ASN A 100 -20.28 -22.61 -55.86
C ASN A 100 -20.32 -24.13 -55.65
N ALA A 101 -20.83 -24.60 -54.50
CA ALA A 101 -20.84 -26.02 -54.14
C ALA A 101 -22.07 -26.76 -54.67
N ASN A 102 -21.88 -27.99 -55.17
CA ASN A 102 -22.97 -28.88 -55.53
C ASN A 102 -23.64 -29.52 -54.30
N GLU A 103 -24.79 -30.17 -54.48
CA GLU A 103 -25.60 -30.71 -53.38
C GLU A 103 -24.84 -31.76 -52.52
N GLU A 104 -24.04 -32.62 -53.14
CA GLU A 104 -23.26 -33.63 -52.41
C GLU A 104 -22.09 -33.00 -51.64
N GLN A 105 -21.46 -31.97 -52.21
CA GLN A 105 -20.43 -31.18 -51.52
C GLN A 105 -21.02 -30.48 -50.31
N LEU A 106 -22.21 -29.87 -50.42
CA LEU A 106 -22.94 -29.26 -49.30
C LEU A 106 -23.25 -30.27 -48.20
N LYS A 107 -23.77 -31.45 -48.54
CA LYS A 107 -24.05 -32.53 -47.57
C LYS A 107 -22.79 -32.98 -46.84
N ARG A 108 -21.67 -33.15 -47.56
CA ARG A 108 -20.37 -33.48 -46.95
C ARG A 108 -19.88 -32.38 -46.01
N VAL A 109 -20.00 -31.12 -46.42
CA VAL A 109 -19.62 -29.97 -45.60
C VAL A 109 -20.38 -29.96 -44.26
N LEU A 110 -21.69 -30.21 -44.29
CA LEU A 110 -22.52 -30.30 -43.09
C LEU A 110 -22.08 -31.42 -42.15
N ARG A 111 -21.83 -32.63 -42.69
CA ARG A 111 -21.33 -33.78 -41.91
C ARG A 111 -19.99 -33.46 -41.23
N ASP A 112 -19.04 -32.91 -41.98
CA ASP A 112 -17.72 -32.52 -41.45
C ASP A 112 -17.83 -31.49 -40.31
N TYR A 113 -18.71 -30.48 -40.46
CA TYR A 113 -18.93 -29.48 -39.43
C TYR A 113 -19.60 -30.08 -38.19
N HIS A 114 -20.59 -30.94 -38.37
CA HIS A 114 -21.25 -31.64 -37.27
C HIS A 114 -20.24 -32.47 -36.46
N ASP A 115 -19.46 -33.34 -37.11
CA ASP A 115 -18.45 -34.17 -36.45
C ASP A 115 -17.39 -33.33 -35.73
N ARG A 116 -17.01 -32.20 -36.33
CA ARG A 116 -16.07 -31.26 -35.73
C ARG A 116 -16.66 -30.58 -34.49
N ILE A 117 -17.92 -30.19 -34.53
CA ILE A 117 -18.63 -29.58 -33.39
C ILE A 117 -18.70 -30.58 -32.25
N THR A 118 -19.16 -31.81 -32.49
CA THR A 118 -19.23 -32.86 -31.45
C THR A 118 -17.88 -33.04 -30.75
N LYS A 119 -16.79 -33.21 -31.52
CA LYS A 119 -15.43 -33.37 -30.96
C LYS A 119 -14.94 -32.14 -30.18
N LEU A 120 -15.36 -30.94 -30.55
CA LEU A 120 -15.01 -29.71 -29.85
C LEU A 120 -15.81 -29.56 -28.55
N GLU A 121 -17.08 -29.96 -28.56
CA GLU A 121 -17.95 -29.95 -27.37
C GLU A 121 -17.46 -30.92 -26.31
N ASP A 122 -17.07 -32.14 -26.69
CA ASP A 122 -16.48 -33.12 -25.77
C ASP A 122 -15.24 -32.56 -25.08
N LYS A 123 -14.29 -32.01 -25.86
CA LYS A 123 -13.07 -31.40 -25.33
C LYS A 123 -13.36 -30.19 -24.44
N LYS A 124 -14.37 -29.38 -24.81
CA LYS A 124 -14.79 -28.23 -24.02
C LYS A 124 -15.29 -28.69 -22.66
N PHE A 125 -16.10 -29.75 -22.61
CA PHE A 125 -16.62 -30.32 -21.37
C PHE A 125 -15.49 -30.78 -20.44
N ASP A 126 -14.51 -31.54 -20.96
CA ASP A 126 -13.35 -32.00 -20.18
C ASP A 126 -12.56 -30.84 -19.57
N ILE A 127 -12.28 -29.80 -20.38
CA ILE A 127 -11.55 -28.62 -19.93
C ILE A 127 -12.35 -27.87 -18.86
N GLU A 128 -13.64 -27.66 -19.07
CA GLU A 128 -14.51 -26.98 -18.10
C GLU A 128 -14.56 -27.73 -16.77
N TYR A 129 -14.63 -29.07 -16.80
CA TYR A 129 -14.58 -29.89 -15.60
C TYR A 129 -13.26 -29.73 -14.85
N ILE A 130 -12.12 -29.78 -15.56
CA ILE A 130 -10.79 -29.60 -14.96
C ILE A 130 -10.65 -28.21 -14.33
N VAL A 131 -11.12 -27.16 -15.00
CA VAL A 131 -11.08 -25.78 -14.49
C VAL A 131 -11.91 -25.68 -13.21
N LYS A 132 -13.18 -26.13 -13.24
CA LYS A 132 -14.06 -26.11 -12.05
C LYS A 132 -13.45 -26.87 -10.86
N LYS A 133 -12.86 -28.04 -11.12
CA LYS A 133 -12.18 -28.83 -10.07
C LYS A 133 -10.99 -28.09 -9.46
N LYS A 134 -10.17 -27.44 -10.29
CA LYS A 134 -9.03 -26.64 -9.82
C LYS A 134 -9.47 -25.40 -9.04
N ASP A 135 -10.50 -24.71 -9.50
CA ASP A 135 -11.05 -23.54 -8.81
C ASP A 135 -11.55 -23.93 -7.41
N TYR A 136 -12.26 -25.06 -7.30
CA TYR A 136 -12.69 -25.60 -6.02
C TYR A 136 -11.51 -25.91 -5.07
N GLU A 137 -10.47 -26.58 -5.58
CA GLU A 137 -9.28 -26.92 -4.81
C GLU A 137 -8.55 -25.66 -4.31
N ILE A 138 -8.42 -24.65 -5.17
CA ILE A 138 -7.83 -23.36 -4.81
C ILE A 138 -8.66 -22.68 -3.70
N CYS A 139 -9.99 -22.62 -3.86
CA CYS A 139 -10.87 -22.06 -2.84
C CYS A 139 -10.73 -22.77 -1.49
N LYS A 140 -10.65 -24.11 -1.50
CA LYS A 140 -10.44 -24.91 -0.29
C LYS A 140 -9.12 -24.59 0.39
N GLN A 141 -8.02 -24.52 -0.37
CA GLN A 141 -6.70 -24.19 0.16
C GLN A 141 -6.66 -22.78 0.76
N TYR A 142 -7.30 -21.79 0.11
CA TYR A 142 -7.41 -20.45 0.67
C TYR A 142 -8.23 -20.41 1.94
N HIS A 143 -9.35 -21.15 1.99
CA HIS A 143 -10.18 -21.24 3.19
C HIS A 143 -9.40 -21.82 4.38
N GLU A 144 -8.68 -22.93 4.17
CA GLU A 144 -7.83 -23.54 5.20
C GLU A 144 -6.73 -22.59 5.68
N ARG A 145 -6.07 -21.89 4.76
CA ARG A 145 -5.05 -20.90 5.11
C ARG A 145 -5.63 -19.75 5.95
N VAL A 146 -6.81 -19.25 5.60
CA VAL A 146 -7.49 -18.20 6.39
C VAL A 146 -7.82 -18.70 7.79
N TYR A 147 -8.34 -19.92 7.91
CA TYR A 147 -8.64 -20.54 9.21
C TYR A 147 -7.40 -20.62 10.11
N ILE A 148 -6.28 -21.10 9.58
CA ILE A 148 -5.01 -21.19 10.33
C ILE A 148 -4.51 -19.80 10.74
N CYS A 149 -4.54 -18.84 9.81
CA CYS A 149 -4.11 -17.47 10.09
C CYS A 149 -4.96 -16.80 11.17
N GLU A 150 -6.28 -17.04 11.19
CA GLU A 150 -7.16 -16.47 12.21
C GLU A 150 -6.90 -17.07 13.60
N GLY A 151 -6.63 -18.39 13.67
CA GLY A 151 -6.18 -19.03 14.91
C GLY A 151 -4.88 -18.43 15.46
N GLN A 152 -3.85 -18.33 14.60
CA GLN A 152 -2.56 -17.72 14.96
C GLN A 152 -2.71 -16.25 15.41
N LYS A 153 -3.57 -15.49 14.73
CA LYS A 153 -3.88 -14.11 15.10
C LYS A 153 -4.51 -14.05 16.49
N TRP A 154 -5.49 -14.92 16.78
CA TRP A 154 -6.14 -14.95 18.08
C TRP A 154 -5.14 -15.24 19.21
N ASP A 155 -4.26 -16.23 19.03
CA ASP A 155 -3.21 -16.55 20.01
C ASP A 155 -2.30 -15.35 20.28
N LEU A 156 -1.84 -14.69 19.22
CA LEU A 156 -1.01 -13.48 19.32
C LEU A 156 -1.73 -12.33 20.02
N GLU A 157 -2.98 -12.07 19.67
CA GLU A 157 -3.76 -11.02 20.31
C GLU A 157 -4.00 -11.30 21.79
N ARG A 158 -4.23 -12.57 22.16
CA ARG A 158 -4.37 -12.98 23.56
C ARG A 158 -3.08 -12.74 24.33
N GLU A 159 -1.94 -13.12 23.75
CA GLU A 159 -0.63 -12.88 24.35
C GLU A 159 -0.33 -11.37 24.50
N VAL A 160 -0.69 -10.56 23.50
CA VAL A 160 -0.58 -9.08 23.58
C VAL A 160 -1.45 -8.54 24.71
N ARG A 161 -2.72 -8.95 24.82
CA ARG A 161 -3.60 -8.53 25.93
C ARG A 161 -3.00 -8.88 27.28
N LYS A 162 -2.44 -10.08 27.44
CA LYS A 162 -1.77 -10.50 28.68
C LYS A 162 -0.60 -9.57 29.01
N ARG A 163 0.25 -9.29 28.03
CA ARG A 163 1.39 -8.37 28.21
C ARG A 163 0.95 -6.94 28.50
N ASP A 164 -0.16 -6.47 27.91
CA ASP A 164 -0.71 -5.14 28.20
C ASP A 164 -1.17 -5.04 29.67
N TYR A 165 -1.79 -6.10 30.21
CA TYR A 165 -2.11 -6.17 31.64
C TYR A 165 -0.85 -6.15 32.52
N GLU A 166 0.15 -6.96 32.19
CA GLU A 166 1.44 -6.97 32.92
C GLU A 166 2.13 -5.60 32.86
N ILE A 167 2.12 -4.93 31.70
CA ILE A 167 2.65 -3.57 31.53
C ILE A 167 1.84 -2.57 32.34
N SER A 168 0.51 -2.68 32.38
CA SER A 168 -0.35 -1.79 33.16
C SER A 168 -0.05 -1.89 34.65
N GLU A 169 0.08 -3.12 35.16
CA GLU A 169 0.44 -3.42 36.54
C GLU A 169 1.83 -2.86 36.89
N LEU A 170 2.85 -3.17 36.07
CA LEU A 170 4.20 -2.65 36.26
C LEU A 170 4.24 -1.11 36.15
N ASN A 171 3.46 -0.51 35.24
CA ASN A 171 3.36 0.95 35.13
C ASN A 171 2.74 1.56 36.39
N SER A 172 1.72 0.93 36.99
CA SER A 172 1.15 1.38 38.27
C SER A 172 2.20 1.37 39.37
N GLN A 173 2.92 0.25 39.53
CA GLN A 173 3.99 0.09 40.51
C GLN A 173 5.12 1.13 40.29
N VAL A 174 5.51 1.36 39.04
CA VAL A 174 6.51 2.38 38.68
C VAL A 174 5.99 3.79 38.96
N ASN A 175 4.70 4.07 38.78
CA ASN A 175 4.10 5.37 39.09
C ASN A 175 4.06 5.66 40.59
N ASP A 176 3.76 4.65 41.42
CA ASP A 176 3.80 4.77 42.89
C ASP A 176 5.23 5.08 43.38
N LEU A 177 6.24 4.52 42.70
CA LEU A 177 7.66 4.83 42.95
C LEU A 177 8.10 6.19 42.34
N ARG A 178 7.52 6.62 41.23
CA ARG A 178 7.88 7.87 40.51
C ARG A 178 7.13 9.11 40.98
N GLY A 179 6.12 8.96 41.83
CA GLY A 179 5.30 10.08 42.32
C GLY A 179 4.35 10.59 41.23
N LYS A 180 3.14 10.98 41.63
CA LYS A 180 1.94 11.28 40.83
C LYS A 180 2.07 12.37 39.74
N PHE A 181 3.28 12.88 39.47
CA PHE A 181 3.51 13.95 38.51
C PHE A 181 4.57 13.58 37.46
N MET A 182 4.13 12.82 36.47
CA MET A 182 4.82 12.67 35.20
C MET A 182 4.48 13.86 34.30
N LYS A 183 5.38 14.85 34.15
CA LYS A 183 5.20 15.93 33.15
C LYS A 183 5.20 15.31 31.75
N PRO A 184 4.06 15.25 31.04
CA PRO A 184 4.03 14.69 29.69
C PRO A 184 4.89 15.58 28.80
N THR A 185 5.82 15.00 28.05
CA THR A 185 6.53 15.76 27.02
C THR A 185 5.53 16.05 25.89
N LEU A 186 4.94 17.24 25.92
CA LEU A 186 4.02 17.70 24.89
C LEU A 186 4.73 17.61 23.53
N LYS A 187 4.36 16.64 22.71
CA LYS A 187 4.74 16.63 21.30
C LYS A 187 3.98 17.78 20.65
N LYS A 188 4.71 18.73 20.03
CA LYS A 188 4.12 19.73 19.15
C LYS A 188 3.52 19.01 17.94
N VAL A 189 2.25 18.64 18.05
CA VAL A 189 1.49 18.05 16.94
C VAL A 189 1.06 19.21 16.06
N SER A 190 1.74 19.45 14.94
CA SER A 190 1.24 20.40 13.93
C SER A 190 0.06 19.75 13.20
N LYS A 191 -1.13 19.84 13.82
CA LYS A 191 -2.36 19.23 13.31
C LYS A 191 -2.79 19.81 11.94
N TYR A 192 -2.21 20.93 11.49
CA TYR A 192 -2.69 21.68 10.32
C TYR A 192 -1.64 22.14 9.29
N GLU A 193 -0.33 22.18 9.59
CA GLU A 193 0.71 22.61 8.63
C GLU A 193 0.69 21.78 7.34
N ASN A 194 0.59 20.46 7.48
CA ASN A 194 0.61 19.54 6.34
C ASN A 194 -0.71 19.51 5.53
N LYS A 195 -1.83 19.98 6.11
CA LYS A 195 -3.12 20.11 5.41
C LYS A 195 -3.20 21.45 4.65
N PHE A 196 -2.68 22.53 5.23
CA PHE A 196 -2.69 23.85 4.60
C PHE A 196 -1.75 23.91 3.38
N ALA A 197 -0.55 23.32 3.48
CA ALA A 197 0.38 23.24 2.35
C ALA A 197 -0.16 22.40 1.17
N LYS A 198 -1.01 21.40 1.43
CA LYS A 198 -1.68 20.62 0.37
C LYS A 198 -2.80 21.41 -0.32
N LEU A 199 -3.54 22.24 0.42
CA LEU A 199 -4.54 23.12 -0.17
C LEU A 199 -3.90 24.20 -1.04
N GLN A 200 -2.81 24.83 -0.58
CA GLN A 200 -2.10 25.84 -1.36
C GLN A 200 -1.44 25.26 -2.62
N LYS A 201 -0.86 24.05 -2.55
CA LYS A 201 -0.31 23.38 -3.75
C LYS A 201 -1.38 23.03 -4.77
N LYS A 202 -2.54 22.50 -4.35
CA LYS A 202 -3.67 22.23 -5.26
C LYS A 202 -4.24 23.51 -5.87
N ALA A 203 -4.35 24.59 -5.10
CA ALA A 203 -4.80 25.88 -5.60
C ALA A 203 -3.79 26.52 -6.57
N ALA A 204 -2.49 26.39 -6.30
CA ALA A 204 -1.43 26.86 -7.20
C ALA A 204 -1.34 26.02 -8.48
N GLU A 205 -1.44 24.69 -8.41
CA GLU A 205 -1.48 23.82 -9.61
C GLU A 205 -2.72 24.10 -10.49
N PHE A 206 -3.87 24.35 -9.87
CA PHE A 206 -5.11 24.67 -10.58
C PHE A 206 -5.04 26.05 -11.26
N ASN A 207 -4.47 27.06 -10.58
CA ASN A 207 -4.31 28.39 -11.17
C ASN A 207 -3.22 28.44 -12.26
N PHE A 208 -2.05 27.81 -12.06
CA PHE A 208 -0.96 27.90 -13.03
C PHE A 208 -1.26 27.15 -14.34
N ARG A 209 -1.98 26.02 -14.29
CA ARG A 209 -2.29 25.22 -15.48
C ARG A 209 -3.44 25.79 -16.31
N ASN A 210 -4.44 26.41 -15.69
CA ASN A 210 -5.58 27.00 -16.40
C ASN A 210 -5.29 28.41 -16.97
N GLN A 211 -4.30 29.14 -16.43
CA GLN A 211 -4.00 30.51 -16.85
C GLN A 211 -2.87 30.62 -17.89
N LEU A 212 -2.17 29.50 -18.18
CA LEU A 212 -1.24 29.42 -19.29
C LEU A 212 -2.01 29.24 -20.59
N LYS A 213 -2.24 30.33 -21.34
CA LYS A 213 -2.53 30.22 -22.78
C LYS A 213 -1.35 29.53 -23.44
N GLN A 214 -1.56 28.33 -24.00
CA GLN A 214 -0.59 27.74 -24.93
C GLN A 214 -0.46 28.71 -26.11
N VAL A 215 0.63 29.46 -26.16
CA VAL A 215 1.04 30.16 -27.38
C VAL A 215 1.43 29.06 -28.35
N LYS A 216 0.59 28.80 -29.36
CA LYS A 216 0.98 28.03 -30.53
C LYS A 216 2.08 28.80 -31.26
N LYS A 217 3.34 28.66 -30.83
CA LYS A 217 4.48 28.99 -31.68
C LYS A 217 4.50 27.96 -32.81
N LYS A 218 3.92 28.33 -33.95
CA LYS A 218 4.24 27.73 -35.24
C LYS A 218 5.57 28.34 -35.68
N GLU A 219 6.68 27.83 -35.16
CA GLU A 219 8.02 28.14 -35.66
C GLU A 219 8.97 27.13 -35.00
N PHE A 220 9.04 25.96 -35.63
CA PHE A 220 10.15 25.00 -35.68
C PHE A 220 9.55 23.67 -36.19
N THR A 221 9.14 23.66 -37.45
CA THR A 221 9.01 22.44 -38.24
C THR A 221 10.24 22.42 -39.14
N LEU A 222 11.18 21.55 -38.79
CA LEU A 222 12.19 21.05 -39.71
C LEU A 222 11.44 20.48 -40.92
N GLU A 223 11.80 20.94 -42.12
CA GLU A 223 11.38 20.34 -43.38
C GLU A 223 11.82 18.88 -43.41
N GLU A 224 10.86 17.96 -43.45
CA GLU A 224 11.01 16.72 -44.20
C GLU A 224 9.67 16.44 -44.87
N GLU A 225 9.74 16.33 -46.20
CA GLU A 225 8.63 16.09 -47.11
C GLU A 225 7.85 14.82 -46.73
N ASP A 226 6.52 14.93 -46.77
CA ASP A 226 5.75 13.96 -47.55
C ASP A 226 4.40 14.56 -48.00
N LYS A 227 4.14 14.45 -49.30
CA LYS A 227 2.96 14.94 -50.01
C LYS A 227 1.76 14.00 -49.78
N GLU A 228 0.56 14.56 -49.58
CA GLU A 228 -0.67 14.31 -50.40
C GLU A 228 -1.95 14.95 -49.79
N PRO A 229 -3.04 15.13 -50.58
CA PRO A 229 -3.76 16.40 -50.64
C PRO A 229 -4.97 16.54 -49.69
N LYS A 230 -5.23 17.80 -49.33
CA LYS A 230 -6.38 18.26 -48.54
C LYS A 230 -7.71 17.92 -49.22
N LYS A 231 -8.54 17.09 -48.59
CA LYS A 231 -10.00 17.12 -48.81
C LYS A 231 -10.58 18.35 -48.12
N SER A 232 -11.05 19.30 -48.93
CA SER A 232 -11.85 20.44 -48.52
C SER A 232 -13.25 19.98 -48.13
N GLU A 233 -13.54 19.88 -46.84
CA GLU A 233 -14.92 19.80 -46.36
C GLU A 233 -15.34 21.18 -45.81
N LYS A 234 -16.39 21.71 -46.42
CA LYS A 234 -16.88 23.10 -46.34
C LYS A 234 -17.28 23.52 -44.94
N ALA A 235 -17.12 24.82 -44.66
CA ALA A 235 -17.66 25.46 -43.47
C ALA A 235 -19.20 25.53 -43.50
N GLU A 236 -19.83 25.30 -42.35
CA GLU A 236 -21.27 25.12 -42.11
C GLU A 236 -22.20 26.33 -42.39
N TRP A 237 -21.71 27.39 -43.05
CA TRP A 237 -22.57 28.51 -43.48
C TRP A 237 -23.01 28.41 -44.96
N GLN A 238 -22.59 27.36 -45.67
CA GLN A 238 -22.90 27.16 -47.09
C GLN A 238 -24.17 26.32 -47.36
N THR A 239 -24.99 26.05 -46.35
CA THR A 239 -26.31 25.42 -46.50
C THR A 239 -27.38 26.28 -45.85
N LYS A 240 -27.87 27.26 -46.60
CA LYS A 240 -29.16 27.92 -46.31
C LYS A 240 -30.00 28.02 -47.59
N LYS A 241 -31.20 27.45 -47.46
CA LYS A 241 -32.33 27.30 -48.39
C LYS A 241 -32.21 26.20 -49.44
#